data_AF-A0A6G1GPN3-F1
#
_entry.id   AF-A0A6G1GPN3-F1
#
_cell.length_a   1.000
_cell.length_b   1.000
_cell.length_c   1.000
_cell.angle_alpha   90.00
_cell.angle_beta   90.00
_cell.angle_gamma   90.00
#
_symmetry.space_group_name_H-M   'P 1'
#
loop_
_entity.id
_entity.type
_entity.pdbx_description
1 polymer ?
#
loop_
_entity_poly.entity_id
_entity_poly.type
_entity_poly.pdbx_seq_one_letter_code
_entity_poly.pdbx_strand_id
1 'polypeptide(L)'
;MASSTEINPYEADPEKIPTTDRYVAEPLYGRCLPRTNDFKPDLRHVNSRSPKSLQYWAFVLEQCNASNRIYENIDGGRDVFALGGVIIKSSHLRERLEGRRACRNYSFADKNELQATAIAKRSLTSVKLRVPEIYFADKINDRDVLVQERIPGVGLNITWQYLSQDQKVAFKEQARGILNQLRKIKPPNALNHAAYLEPDPDPVYHRGIQDVEADILFSSENADSHLCFMHNDFSMSNTIVDQDKIAGLVDWEMAGYFSYKTAAEVHVKIRSPKRENYAALNLPEDFLEDLMFWSNIYA
;
A
#
# COMPACT_ATOMS: atom_id res chain seq x y z
N MET A 1 4.19 36.50 -22.97
CA MET A 1 3.54 35.74 -21.89
C MET A 1 3.95 34.30 -22.11
N ALA A 2 4.84 33.76 -21.27
CA ALA A 2 5.11 32.33 -21.30
C ALA A 2 3.83 31.64 -20.86
N SER A 3 3.26 30.79 -21.72
CA SER A 3 2.20 29.89 -21.32
C SER A 3 2.77 29.09 -20.15
N SER A 4 2.22 29.28 -18.95
CA SER A 4 2.46 28.33 -17.87
C SER A 4 1.85 27.02 -18.38
N THR A 5 2.69 26.12 -18.86
CA THR A 5 2.26 24.76 -19.18
C THR A 5 1.64 24.19 -17.92
N GLU A 6 0.32 24.06 -17.93
CA GLU A 6 -0.45 23.51 -16.82
C GLU A 6 0.10 22.11 -16.54
N ILE A 7 0.65 21.93 -15.33
CA ILE A 7 1.27 20.66 -14.93
C ILE A 7 0.14 19.65 -14.79
N ASN A 8 0.17 18.57 -15.57
CA ASN A 8 -0.78 17.47 -15.45
C ASN A 8 -0.54 16.73 -14.12
N PRO A 9 -1.48 16.77 -13.14
CA PRO A 9 -1.32 16.08 -11.85
C PRO A 9 -1.24 14.56 -11.99
N TYR A 10 -1.72 14.02 -13.11
CA TYR A 10 -1.83 12.60 -13.40
C TYR A 10 -0.77 12.09 -14.38
N GLU A 11 0.34 12.83 -14.55
CA GLU A 11 1.45 12.38 -15.39
C GLU A 11 2.11 11.13 -14.78
N ALA A 12 1.87 9.99 -15.43
CA ALA A 12 2.34 8.67 -15.02
C ALA A 12 3.55 8.19 -15.84
N ASP A 13 3.95 8.92 -16.88
CA ASP A 13 5.13 8.63 -17.70
C ASP A 13 6.41 9.11 -16.99
N PRO A 14 7.31 8.20 -16.59
CA PRO A 14 8.59 8.55 -15.96
C PRO A 14 9.44 9.54 -16.77
N GLU A 15 9.26 9.55 -18.10
CA GLU A 15 10.03 10.39 -19.02
C GLU A 15 9.50 11.83 -19.14
N LYS A 16 8.33 12.12 -18.54
CA LYS A 16 7.65 13.44 -18.62
C LYS A 16 7.52 14.13 -17.28
N ILE A 17 8.17 13.62 -16.23
CA ILE A 17 8.12 14.22 -14.90
C ILE A 17 8.79 15.61 -14.93
N PRO A 18 8.11 16.68 -14.46
CA PRO A 18 8.70 18.01 -14.38
C PRO A 18 9.95 18.02 -13.50
N THR A 19 10.97 18.81 -13.87
CA THR A 19 12.21 18.94 -13.07
C THR A 19 11.98 19.56 -11.69
N THR A 20 10.81 20.16 -11.46
CA THR A 20 10.39 20.73 -10.17
C THR A 20 9.59 19.74 -9.31
N ASP A 21 9.29 18.52 -9.81
CA ASP A 21 8.61 17.49 -9.00
C ASP A 21 9.52 17.04 -7.85
N ARG A 22 8.94 16.96 -6.65
CA ARG A 22 9.62 16.48 -5.43
C ARG A 22 10.18 15.06 -5.56
N TYR A 23 9.61 14.24 -6.44
CA TYR A 23 9.97 12.83 -6.64
C TYR A 23 10.66 12.58 -7.98
N VAL A 24 11.25 13.61 -8.60
CA VAL A 24 11.95 13.49 -9.90
C VAL A 24 13.13 12.51 -9.85
N ALA A 25 13.75 12.32 -8.68
CA ALA A 25 14.85 11.38 -8.49
C ALA A 25 14.38 9.91 -8.37
N GLU A 26 13.09 9.69 -8.13
CA GLU A 26 12.46 8.38 -7.97
C GLU A 26 11.34 8.18 -9.01
N PRO A 27 11.66 8.14 -10.32
CA PRO A 27 10.66 8.28 -11.38
C PRO A 27 9.69 7.08 -11.50
N LEU A 28 10.00 5.96 -10.83
CA LEU A 28 9.11 4.80 -10.72
C LEU A 28 8.19 4.85 -9.49
N TYR A 29 8.46 5.75 -8.53
CA TYR A 29 7.71 5.86 -7.28
C TYR A 29 6.33 6.48 -7.52
N GLY A 30 5.30 5.70 -7.17
CA GLY A 30 3.92 6.11 -7.29
C GLY A 30 3.48 6.44 -8.71
N ARG A 31 4.15 5.96 -9.76
CA ARG A 31 3.76 6.18 -11.16
C ARG A 31 3.71 4.89 -11.92
N CYS A 32 2.69 4.70 -12.75
CA CYS A 32 2.60 3.56 -13.63
C CYS A 32 1.83 3.93 -14.90
N LEU A 33 2.58 4.11 -16.00
CA LEU A 33 2.03 4.13 -17.35
C LEU A 33 2.31 2.78 -18.03
N PRO A 34 1.27 1.96 -18.30
CA PRO A 34 1.44 0.68 -18.98
C PRO A 34 2.02 0.82 -20.38
N ARG A 35 3.01 -0.03 -20.70
CA ARG A 35 3.62 -0.14 -22.02
C ARG A 35 3.26 -1.48 -22.66
N THR A 36 3.23 -1.53 -23.99
CA THR A 36 2.86 -2.76 -24.73
C THR A 36 3.86 -3.90 -24.53
N ASN A 37 5.12 -3.55 -24.28
CA ASN A 37 6.23 -4.46 -24.02
C ASN A 37 6.50 -4.67 -22.51
N ASP A 38 5.61 -4.22 -21.63
CA ASP A 38 5.76 -4.47 -20.19
C ASP A 38 5.79 -5.97 -19.92
N PHE A 39 6.69 -6.37 -19.02
CA PHE A 39 6.70 -7.71 -18.47
C PHE A 39 5.33 -8.03 -17.86
N LYS A 40 4.83 -9.23 -18.17
CA LYS A 40 3.60 -9.81 -17.63
C LYS A 40 3.87 -11.24 -17.18
N PRO A 41 3.40 -11.64 -15.99
CA PRO A 41 3.57 -13.01 -15.55
C PRO A 41 2.91 -14.02 -16.47
N ASP A 42 3.58 -15.15 -16.69
CA ASP A 42 2.97 -16.32 -17.29
C ASP A 42 1.97 -16.95 -16.30
N LEU A 43 0.71 -16.99 -16.72
CA LEU A 43 -0.42 -17.45 -15.91
C LEU A 43 -0.26 -18.91 -15.44
N ARG A 44 0.55 -19.73 -16.11
CA ARG A 44 0.83 -21.13 -15.70
C ARG A 44 1.59 -21.21 -14.37
N HIS A 45 2.28 -20.15 -13.98
CA HIS A 45 3.11 -20.10 -12.78
C HIS A 45 2.46 -19.31 -11.63
N VAL A 46 1.37 -18.60 -11.90
CA VAL A 46 0.59 -17.86 -10.90
C VAL A 46 -0.02 -18.83 -9.89
N ASN A 47 0.06 -18.48 -8.59
CA ASN A 47 -0.47 -19.29 -7.48
C ASN A 47 0.04 -20.74 -7.44
N SER A 48 1.20 -21.02 -8.04
CA SER A 48 1.76 -22.37 -8.15
C SER A 48 3.10 -22.50 -7.43
N ARG A 49 3.24 -23.55 -6.61
CA ARG A 49 4.45 -23.91 -5.86
C ARG A 49 5.23 -25.07 -6.47
N SER A 50 4.92 -25.43 -7.72
CA SER A 50 5.64 -26.51 -8.40
C SER A 50 7.13 -26.14 -8.56
N PRO A 51 8.07 -27.10 -8.60
CA PRO A 51 9.48 -26.80 -8.84
C PRO A 51 9.72 -25.94 -10.09
N LYS A 52 8.94 -26.15 -11.15
CA LYS A 52 8.99 -25.34 -12.38
C LYS A 52 8.55 -23.90 -12.14
N SER A 53 7.50 -23.68 -11.35
CA SER A 53 7.03 -22.34 -11.00
C SER A 53 8.01 -21.60 -10.10
N LEU A 54 8.64 -22.30 -9.15
CA LEU A 54 9.69 -21.71 -8.31
C LEU A 54 10.91 -21.30 -9.15
N GLN A 55 11.32 -22.12 -10.12
CA GLN A 55 12.38 -21.75 -11.08
C GLN A 55 11.99 -20.55 -11.93
N TYR A 56 10.74 -20.49 -12.41
CA TYR A 56 10.22 -19.33 -13.14
C TYR A 56 10.29 -18.05 -12.31
N TRP A 57 9.81 -18.08 -11.05
CA TRP A 57 9.83 -16.90 -10.19
C TRP A 57 11.25 -16.49 -9.79
N ALA A 58 12.17 -17.44 -9.63
CA ALA A 58 13.60 -17.14 -9.45
C ALA A 58 14.18 -16.40 -10.67
N PHE A 59 13.88 -16.86 -11.88
CA PHE A 59 14.29 -16.19 -13.12
C PHE A 59 13.68 -14.79 -13.28
N VAL A 60 12.42 -14.60 -12.88
CA VAL A 60 11.80 -13.26 -12.85
C VAL A 60 12.53 -12.36 -11.85
N LEU A 61 12.90 -12.91 -10.69
CA LEU A 61 13.59 -12.17 -9.64
C LEU A 61 15.00 -11.72 -10.07
N GLU A 62 15.69 -12.49 -10.90
CA GLU A 62 17.00 -12.12 -11.47
C GLU A 62 16.93 -10.84 -12.35
N GLN A 63 15.75 -10.46 -12.84
CA GLN A 63 15.56 -9.23 -13.60
C GLN A 63 15.40 -8.00 -12.70
N CYS A 64 15.18 -8.18 -11.40
CA CYS A 64 15.08 -7.09 -10.43
C CYS A 64 16.49 -6.62 -10.02
N ASN A 65 16.80 -5.35 -10.25
CA ASN A 65 18.09 -4.75 -9.95
C ASN A 65 17.94 -3.25 -9.64
N ALA A 66 19.07 -2.54 -9.48
CA ALA A 66 19.04 -1.12 -9.13
C ALA A 66 18.25 -0.24 -10.13
N SER A 67 18.18 -0.60 -11.41
CA SER A 67 17.51 0.23 -12.44
C SER A 67 15.98 0.18 -12.38
N ASN A 68 15.40 -0.83 -11.73
CA ASN A 68 13.94 -0.98 -11.59
C ASN A 68 13.49 -1.06 -10.13
N ARG A 69 14.40 -0.78 -9.20
CA ARG A 69 14.12 -0.60 -7.77
C ARG A 69 13.47 0.77 -7.56
N ILE A 70 12.32 0.80 -6.89
CA ILE A 70 11.57 2.03 -6.63
C ILE A 70 12.27 2.85 -5.54
N TYR A 71 12.66 2.20 -4.45
CA TYR A 71 13.44 2.79 -3.38
C TYR A 71 14.23 1.71 -2.64
N GLU A 72 15.30 2.13 -1.97
CA GLU A 72 16.07 1.27 -1.07
C GLU A 72 15.51 1.38 0.34
N ASN A 73 15.16 0.26 0.96
CA ASN A 73 14.77 0.24 2.36
C ASN A 73 16.02 0.34 3.26
N ILE A 74 16.39 1.56 3.65
CA ILE A 74 17.62 1.83 4.42
C ILE A 74 17.58 1.25 5.84
N ASP A 75 16.38 1.12 6.42
CA ASP A 75 16.18 0.62 7.79
C ASP A 75 16.09 -0.92 7.86
N GLY A 76 16.30 -1.58 6.72
CA GLY A 76 16.23 -3.02 6.56
C GLY A 76 14.83 -3.50 6.16
N GLY A 77 14.77 -4.60 5.43
CA GLY A 77 13.53 -5.18 4.92
C GLY A 77 13.62 -5.60 3.46
N ARG A 78 12.46 -5.69 2.80
CA ARG A 78 12.38 -5.97 1.36
C ARG A 78 12.60 -4.68 0.57
N ASP A 79 13.32 -4.80 -0.53
CA ASP A 79 13.28 -3.81 -1.62
C ASP A 79 11.98 -3.97 -2.40
N VAL A 80 11.54 -2.89 -3.02
CA VAL A 80 10.35 -2.86 -3.89
C VAL A 80 10.78 -2.53 -5.31
N PHE A 81 10.41 -3.38 -6.26
CA PHE A 81 10.77 -3.26 -7.67
C PHE A 81 9.53 -3.08 -8.53
N ALA A 82 9.66 -2.30 -9.60
CA ALA A 82 8.66 -2.17 -10.66
C ALA A 82 9.19 -2.82 -11.95
N LEU A 83 8.74 -4.04 -12.24
CA LEU A 83 9.16 -4.78 -13.43
C LEU A 83 8.00 -4.83 -14.44
N GLY A 84 7.96 -3.85 -15.35
CA GLY A 84 6.85 -3.69 -16.28
C GLY A 84 5.51 -3.56 -15.55
N GLY A 85 4.61 -4.53 -15.77
CA GLY A 85 3.26 -4.57 -15.22
C GLY A 85 3.15 -5.11 -13.79
N VAL A 86 4.26 -5.40 -13.09
CA VAL A 86 4.23 -5.95 -11.72
C VAL A 86 5.06 -5.15 -10.73
N ILE A 87 4.63 -5.22 -9.47
CA ILE A 87 5.41 -4.86 -8.29
C ILE A 87 5.95 -6.14 -7.66
N ILE A 88 7.24 -6.14 -7.32
CA ILE A 88 7.90 -7.26 -6.64
C ILE A 88 8.50 -6.75 -5.33
N LYS A 89 8.13 -7.35 -4.19
CA LYS A 89 8.73 -7.10 -2.88
C LYS A 89 9.68 -8.26 -2.55
N SER A 90 10.98 -8.00 -2.38
CA SER A 90 11.98 -9.05 -2.07
C SER A 90 13.27 -8.47 -1.45
N SER A 91 13.99 -9.27 -0.66
CA SER A 91 15.31 -8.92 -0.11
C SER A 91 16.49 -9.59 -0.85
N HIS A 92 16.29 -10.09 -2.07
CA HIS A 92 17.29 -10.91 -2.78
C HIS A 92 18.61 -10.21 -3.10
N LEU A 93 18.62 -8.88 -3.27
CA LEU A 93 19.86 -8.11 -3.49
C LEU A 93 20.64 -7.85 -2.19
N ARG A 94 20.08 -8.18 -1.03
CA ARG A 94 20.67 -7.90 0.27
C ARG A 94 21.42 -9.09 0.81
N GLU A 95 22.49 -8.80 1.54
CA GLU A 95 23.18 -9.82 2.33
C GLU A 95 22.19 -10.54 3.25
N ARG A 96 22.40 -11.85 3.43
CA ARG A 96 21.59 -12.62 4.37
C ARG A 96 22.09 -12.34 5.78
N LEU A 97 21.30 -11.58 6.53
CA LEU A 97 21.59 -11.31 7.94
C LEU A 97 20.93 -12.36 8.83
N GLU A 98 21.56 -12.69 9.96
CA GLU A 98 21.10 -13.69 10.92
C GLU A 98 20.83 -13.09 12.31
N GLY A 99 20.15 -13.86 13.16
CA GLY A 99 19.84 -13.47 14.54
C GLY A 99 18.99 -12.20 14.61
N ARG A 100 19.34 -11.28 15.51
CA ARG A 100 18.60 -10.01 15.72
C ARG A 100 18.62 -9.05 14.51
N ARG A 101 19.46 -9.32 13.51
CA ARG A 101 19.57 -8.52 12.28
C ARG A 101 18.88 -9.16 11.09
N ALA A 102 18.33 -10.37 11.26
CA ALA A 102 17.62 -11.05 10.19
C ALA A 102 16.44 -10.19 9.72
N CYS A 103 16.15 -10.24 8.42
CA CYS A 103 14.94 -9.63 7.89
C CYS A 103 13.73 -10.21 8.61
N ARG A 104 12.74 -9.35 8.84
CA ARG A 104 11.41 -9.74 9.32
C ARG A 104 10.85 -10.89 8.49
N ASN A 105 10.15 -11.80 9.15
CA ASN A 105 9.39 -12.85 8.47
C ASN A 105 8.11 -12.26 7.87
N TYR A 106 8.09 -12.05 6.55
CA TYR A 106 6.95 -11.43 5.86
C TYR A 106 5.84 -12.44 5.51
N SER A 107 6.03 -13.74 5.76
CA SER A 107 5.07 -14.77 5.35
C SER A 107 3.65 -14.54 5.90
N PHE A 108 3.51 -13.97 7.10
CA PHE A 108 2.18 -13.63 7.67
C PHE A 108 1.52 -12.44 6.95
N ALA A 109 2.29 -11.37 6.71
CA ALA A 109 1.83 -10.19 5.99
C ALA A 109 1.46 -10.51 4.54
N ASP A 110 2.27 -11.30 3.84
CA ASP A 110 2.06 -11.66 2.44
C ASP A 110 0.82 -12.56 2.25
N LYS A 111 0.63 -13.54 3.14
CA LYS A 111 -0.60 -14.36 3.15
C LYS A 111 -1.83 -13.52 3.50
N ASN A 112 -1.68 -12.54 4.40
CA ASN A 112 -2.76 -11.63 4.73
C ASN A 112 -3.15 -10.76 3.53
N GLU A 113 -2.17 -10.19 2.84
CA GLU A 113 -2.37 -9.39 1.61
C GLU A 113 -3.04 -10.22 0.50
N LEU A 114 -2.64 -11.49 0.31
CA LEU A 114 -3.28 -12.42 -0.61
C LEU A 114 -4.78 -12.64 -0.28
N GLN A 115 -5.11 -12.86 0.99
CA GLN A 115 -6.51 -13.05 1.41
C GLN A 115 -7.31 -11.75 1.30
N ALA A 116 -6.71 -10.62 1.69
CA ALA A 116 -7.36 -9.33 1.75
C ALA A 116 -7.71 -8.81 0.35
N THR A 117 -6.77 -8.91 -0.59
CA THR A 117 -7.00 -8.54 -1.99
C THR A 117 -8.13 -9.36 -2.62
N ALA A 118 -8.21 -10.66 -2.33
CA ALA A 118 -9.29 -11.53 -2.82
C ALA A 118 -10.68 -11.10 -2.32
N ILE A 119 -10.80 -10.69 -1.05
CA ILE A 119 -12.04 -10.14 -0.48
C ILE A 119 -12.36 -8.78 -1.10
N ALA A 120 -11.39 -7.86 -1.10
CA ALA A 120 -11.56 -6.50 -1.58
C ALA A 120 -12.00 -6.43 -3.05
N LYS A 121 -11.39 -7.23 -3.94
CA LYS A 121 -11.75 -7.30 -5.37
C LYS A 121 -13.23 -7.60 -5.58
N ARG A 122 -13.76 -8.60 -4.87
CA ARG A 122 -15.15 -9.02 -5.02
C ARG A 122 -16.11 -7.91 -4.60
N SER A 123 -15.77 -7.16 -3.56
CA SER A 123 -16.67 -6.16 -2.97
C SER A 123 -16.57 -4.77 -3.63
N LEU A 124 -15.39 -4.39 -4.12
CA LEU A 124 -15.11 -3.05 -4.64
C LEU A 124 -15.31 -2.91 -6.16
N THR A 125 -15.67 -4.01 -6.84
CA THR A 125 -16.00 -4.00 -8.27
C THR A 125 -17.13 -3.01 -8.60
N SER A 126 -18.11 -2.85 -7.70
CA SER A 126 -19.24 -1.93 -7.87
C SER A 126 -18.84 -0.44 -7.99
N VAL A 127 -17.73 -0.05 -7.35
CA VAL A 127 -17.17 1.31 -7.40
C VAL A 127 -16.02 1.42 -8.41
N LYS A 128 -15.82 0.37 -9.25
CA LYS A 128 -14.75 0.29 -10.26
C LYS A 128 -13.34 0.54 -9.71
N LEU A 129 -13.12 0.26 -8.42
CA LEU A 129 -11.82 0.42 -7.79
C LEU A 129 -10.96 -0.80 -8.08
N ARG A 130 -9.75 -0.60 -8.59
CA ARG A 130 -8.80 -1.70 -8.78
C ARG A 130 -8.08 -2.06 -7.49
N VAL A 131 -7.85 -3.36 -7.33
CA VAL A 131 -7.10 -3.96 -6.24
C VAL A 131 -6.09 -4.92 -6.89
N PRO A 132 -4.81 -4.94 -6.45
CA PRO A 132 -3.78 -5.73 -7.13
C PRO A 132 -4.12 -7.22 -7.18
N GLU A 133 -3.88 -7.87 -8.32
CA GLU A 133 -3.78 -9.33 -8.37
C GLU A 133 -2.47 -9.78 -7.73
N ILE A 134 -2.53 -10.74 -6.81
CA ILE A 134 -1.33 -11.38 -6.27
C ILE A 134 -0.99 -12.58 -7.16
N TYR A 135 0.17 -12.50 -7.79
CA TYR A 135 0.65 -13.55 -8.70
C TYR A 135 1.48 -14.61 -7.97
N PHE A 136 2.19 -14.21 -6.93
CA PHE A 136 3.03 -15.09 -6.11
C PHE A 136 3.23 -14.51 -4.71
N ALA A 137 3.16 -15.35 -3.69
CA ALA A 137 3.38 -15.00 -2.29
C ALA A 137 3.98 -16.22 -1.56
N ASP A 138 5.30 -16.38 -1.68
CA ASP A 138 6.04 -17.48 -1.04
C ASP A 138 7.55 -17.21 -1.02
N LYS A 139 8.34 -18.18 -0.57
CA LYS A 139 9.79 -18.09 -0.53
C LYS A 139 10.43 -18.53 -1.84
N ILE A 140 11.43 -17.76 -2.27
CA ILE A 140 12.41 -18.14 -3.30
C ILE A 140 13.80 -18.07 -2.64
N ASN A 141 14.56 -19.17 -2.70
CA ASN A 141 15.86 -19.27 -2.02
C ASN A 141 15.81 -18.83 -0.55
N ASP A 142 14.78 -19.31 0.18
CA ASP A 142 14.49 -19.00 1.58
C ASP A 142 14.31 -17.50 1.90
N ARG A 143 13.88 -16.69 0.92
CA ARG A 143 13.52 -15.27 1.11
C ARG A 143 12.07 -15.05 0.70
N ASP A 144 11.32 -14.32 1.52
CA ASP A 144 9.94 -13.96 1.20
C ASP A 144 9.87 -13.08 -0.06
N VAL A 145 9.06 -13.50 -1.02
CA VAL A 145 8.82 -12.80 -2.28
C VAL A 145 7.31 -12.66 -2.48
N LEU A 146 6.88 -11.41 -2.66
CA LEU A 146 5.54 -11.07 -3.10
C LEU A 146 5.61 -10.47 -4.51
N VAL A 147 4.82 -10.99 -5.43
CA VAL A 147 4.65 -10.46 -6.78
C VAL A 147 3.19 -10.12 -6.99
N GLN A 148 2.91 -8.88 -7.37
CA GLN A 148 1.56 -8.36 -7.56
C GLN A 148 1.42 -7.46 -8.78
N GLU A 149 0.20 -7.27 -9.24
CA GLU A 149 -0.15 -6.31 -10.28
C GLU A 149 0.28 -4.88 -9.90
N ARG A 150 0.94 -4.20 -10.83
CA ARG A 150 1.21 -2.77 -10.72
C ARG A 150 0.02 -2.00 -11.27
N ILE A 151 -0.75 -1.35 -10.40
CA ILE A 151 -1.93 -0.61 -10.81
C ILE A 151 -1.52 0.67 -11.59
N PRO A 152 -2.03 0.87 -12.81
CA PRO A 152 -1.85 2.10 -13.59
C PRO A 152 -2.38 3.37 -12.91
N GLY A 153 -1.67 4.48 -13.07
CA GLY A 153 -2.04 5.79 -12.52
C GLY A 153 -0.91 6.42 -11.70
N VAL A 154 -1.26 7.39 -10.87
CA VAL A 154 -0.33 8.13 -10.01
C VAL A 154 -0.75 8.01 -8.54
N GLY A 155 0.20 7.85 -7.63
CA GLY A 155 -0.04 7.87 -6.19
C GLY A 155 -0.59 9.22 -5.74
N LEU A 156 -1.61 9.21 -4.88
CA LEU A 156 -2.24 10.43 -4.38
C LEU A 156 -1.24 11.31 -3.63
N ASN A 157 -0.28 10.70 -2.93
CA ASN A 157 0.81 11.41 -2.27
C ASN A 157 1.68 12.22 -3.23
N ILE A 158 1.80 11.79 -4.49
CA ILE A 158 2.57 12.53 -5.48
C ILE A 158 1.73 13.61 -6.14
N THR A 159 0.51 13.27 -6.56
CA THR A 159 -0.37 14.23 -7.23
C THR A 159 -0.74 15.39 -6.30
N TRP A 160 -0.71 15.18 -4.96
CA TRP A 160 -1.18 16.13 -3.94
C TRP A 160 -0.64 17.56 -4.10
N GLN A 161 0.61 17.69 -4.53
CA GLN A 161 1.28 18.98 -4.73
C GLN A 161 0.73 19.79 -5.92
N TYR A 162 -0.03 19.14 -6.81
CA TYR A 162 -0.60 19.74 -8.02
C TYR A 162 -2.13 19.90 -7.93
N LEU A 163 -2.76 19.37 -6.89
CA LEU A 163 -4.22 19.42 -6.75
C LEU A 163 -4.71 20.75 -6.20
N SER A 164 -5.82 21.23 -6.76
CA SER A 164 -6.64 22.28 -6.15
C SER A 164 -7.33 21.79 -4.88
N GLN A 165 -7.83 22.72 -4.06
CA GLN A 165 -8.53 22.38 -2.82
C GLN A 165 -9.81 21.56 -3.08
N ASP A 166 -10.55 21.90 -4.15
CA ASP A 166 -11.78 21.17 -4.52
C ASP A 166 -11.47 19.72 -4.91
N GLN A 167 -10.36 19.47 -5.61
CA GLN A 167 -9.92 18.11 -5.94
C GLN A 167 -9.53 17.33 -4.68
N LYS A 168 -8.80 17.95 -3.75
CA LYS A 168 -8.45 17.32 -2.46
C LYS A 168 -9.71 16.92 -1.67
N VAL A 169 -10.71 17.80 -1.60
CA VAL A 169 -12.02 17.49 -1.00
C VAL A 169 -12.70 16.33 -1.73
N ALA A 170 -12.75 16.37 -3.07
CA ALA A 170 -13.37 15.33 -3.87
C ALA A 170 -12.71 13.95 -3.67
N PHE A 171 -11.38 13.86 -3.57
CA PHE A 171 -10.69 12.60 -3.28
C PHE A 171 -10.97 12.08 -1.88
N LYS A 172 -11.05 12.97 -0.88
CA LYS A 172 -11.44 12.60 0.49
C LYS A 172 -12.85 12.00 0.53
N GLU A 173 -13.80 12.59 -0.17
CA GLU A 173 -15.17 12.04 -0.28
C GLU A 173 -15.21 10.68 -1.00
N GLN A 174 -14.38 10.50 -2.04
CA GLN A 174 -14.24 9.20 -2.69
C GLN A 174 -13.68 8.14 -1.73
N ALA A 175 -12.65 8.48 -0.94
CA ALA A 175 -12.07 7.59 0.07
C ALA A 175 -13.10 7.19 1.14
N ARG A 176 -13.90 8.14 1.64
CA ARG A 176 -15.05 7.88 2.54
C ARG A 176 -16.07 6.94 1.91
N GLY A 177 -16.37 7.12 0.63
CA GLY A 177 -17.22 6.22 -0.15
C GLY A 177 -16.70 4.78 -0.16
N ILE A 178 -15.38 4.61 -0.37
CA ILE A 178 -14.70 3.31 -0.37
C ILE A 178 -14.74 2.67 1.02
N LEU A 179 -14.39 3.42 2.07
CA LEU A 179 -14.47 2.96 3.48
C LEU A 179 -15.87 2.46 3.83
N ASN A 180 -16.91 3.18 3.37
CA ASN A 180 -18.30 2.76 3.54
C ASN A 180 -18.65 1.47 2.81
N GLN A 181 -18.03 1.14 1.68
CA GLN A 181 -18.20 -0.17 1.03
C GLN A 181 -17.49 -1.27 1.81
N LEU A 182 -16.26 -1.02 2.27
CA LEU A 182 -15.49 -2.00 3.05
C LEU A 182 -16.22 -2.38 4.35
N ARG A 183 -16.78 -1.39 5.06
CA ARG A 183 -17.52 -1.60 6.33
C ARG A 183 -18.75 -2.52 6.19
N LYS A 184 -19.29 -2.69 4.98
CA LYS A 184 -20.43 -3.60 4.72
C LYS A 184 -20.02 -5.07 4.77
N ILE A 185 -18.74 -5.36 4.60
CA ILE A 185 -18.21 -6.73 4.62
C ILE A 185 -18.03 -7.12 6.09
N LYS A 186 -18.82 -8.09 6.53
CA LYS A 186 -18.79 -8.60 7.91
C LYS A 186 -17.80 -9.76 8.04
N PRO A 187 -17.21 -9.96 9.23
CA PRO A 187 -16.42 -11.15 9.48
C PRO A 187 -17.26 -12.43 9.31
N PRO A 188 -16.63 -13.58 9.05
CA PRO A 188 -17.29 -14.87 9.16
C PRO A 188 -17.91 -15.04 10.56
N ASN A 189 -19.07 -15.71 10.66
CA ASN A 189 -19.87 -15.81 11.90
C ASN A 189 -19.09 -16.31 13.14
N ALA A 190 -17.98 -17.03 12.95
CA ALA A 190 -17.15 -17.55 14.05
C ALA A 190 -16.20 -16.50 14.67
N LEU A 191 -15.94 -15.37 13.99
CA LEU A 191 -14.99 -14.37 14.44
C LEU A 191 -15.71 -13.27 15.23
N ASN A 192 -15.41 -13.19 16.52
CA ASN A 192 -16.02 -12.26 17.48
C ASN A 192 -14.99 -11.29 18.10
N HIS A 193 -13.77 -11.26 17.59
CA HIS A 193 -12.69 -10.40 18.06
C HIS A 193 -11.93 -9.78 16.87
N ALA A 194 -11.29 -8.64 17.12
CA ALA A 194 -10.44 -7.97 16.15
C ALA A 194 -9.30 -8.88 15.69
N ALA A 195 -9.12 -9.02 14.37
CA ALA A 195 -8.11 -9.91 13.82
C ALA A 195 -7.71 -9.53 12.39
N TYR A 196 -6.45 -9.79 12.06
CA TYR A 196 -6.02 -9.94 10.66
C TYR A 196 -6.67 -11.19 10.04
N LEU A 197 -6.63 -11.30 8.70
CA LEU A 197 -7.16 -12.48 8.00
C LEU A 197 -6.25 -13.69 8.15
N GLU A 198 -4.93 -13.49 8.11
CA GLU A 198 -3.95 -14.49 8.51
C GLU A 198 -3.66 -14.32 10.02
N PRO A 199 -3.99 -15.31 10.87
CA PRO A 199 -3.66 -15.27 12.29
C PRO A 199 -2.16 -15.07 12.49
N ASP A 200 -1.82 -14.05 13.27
CA ASP A 200 -0.44 -13.64 13.50
C ASP A 200 -0.18 -13.59 15.00
N PRO A 201 0.65 -14.50 15.55
CA PRO A 201 0.90 -14.57 16.99
C PRO A 201 1.81 -13.43 17.49
N ASP A 202 2.51 -12.73 16.60
CA ASP A 202 3.41 -11.62 16.95
C ASP A 202 3.42 -10.58 15.80
N PRO A 203 2.35 -9.79 15.67
CA PRO A 203 2.24 -8.81 14.60
C PRO A 203 3.25 -7.68 14.74
N VAL A 204 3.71 -7.35 15.95
CA VAL A 204 4.79 -6.38 16.18
C VAL A 204 6.05 -6.84 15.45
N TYR A 205 6.46 -8.10 15.66
CA TYR A 205 7.62 -8.63 14.95
C TYR A 205 7.34 -8.90 13.47
N HIS A 206 6.27 -9.62 13.11
CA HIS A 206 6.03 -10.09 11.73
C HIS A 206 5.54 -9.01 10.76
N ARG A 207 4.89 -7.96 11.26
CA ARG A 207 4.34 -6.84 10.45
C ARG A 207 5.01 -5.51 10.74
N GLY A 208 5.84 -5.43 11.78
CA GLY A 208 6.54 -4.19 12.15
C GLY A 208 5.58 -3.10 12.64
N ILE A 209 4.44 -3.49 13.21
CA ILE A 209 3.56 -2.51 13.88
C ILE A 209 4.17 -2.07 15.20
N GLN A 210 3.79 -0.89 15.66
CA GLN A 210 4.19 -0.38 16.97
C GLN A 210 3.35 -1.05 18.07
N ASP A 211 3.89 -1.18 19.28
CA ASP A 211 3.13 -1.71 20.44
C ASP A 211 1.83 -0.92 20.65
N VAL A 212 1.88 0.41 20.50
CA VAL A 212 0.71 1.29 20.62
C VAL A 212 -0.37 0.96 19.57
N GLU A 213 0.03 0.53 18.37
CA GLU A 213 -0.93 0.08 17.36
C GLU A 213 -1.55 -1.26 17.76
N ALA A 214 -0.74 -2.21 18.24
CA ALA A 214 -1.22 -3.51 18.71
C ALA A 214 -2.22 -3.33 19.87
N ASP A 215 -1.93 -2.43 20.81
CA ASP A 215 -2.81 -2.10 21.94
C ASP A 215 -4.15 -1.54 21.45
N ILE A 216 -4.14 -0.62 20.47
CA ILE A 216 -5.37 -0.07 19.88
C ILE A 216 -6.16 -1.20 19.19
N LEU A 217 -5.50 -2.04 18.39
CA LEU A 217 -6.18 -3.08 17.60
C LEU A 217 -6.77 -4.21 18.44
N PHE A 218 -6.04 -4.65 19.47
CA PHE A 218 -6.30 -5.93 20.15
C PHE A 218 -6.63 -5.81 21.64
N SER A 219 -6.67 -4.60 22.21
CA SER A 219 -7.07 -4.43 23.61
C SER A 219 -8.46 -5.01 23.89
N SER A 220 -8.56 -5.79 24.98
CA SER A 220 -9.82 -6.34 25.48
C SER A 220 -10.81 -5.26 25.94
N GLU A 221 -10.34 -4.03 26.15
CA GLU A 221 -11.20 -2.90 26.52
C GLU A 221 -12.00 -2.35 25.32
N ASN A 222 -11.60 -2.69 24.09
CA ASN A 222 -12.35 -2.36 22.88
C ASN A 222 -13.54 -3.32 22.70
N ALA A 223 -14.60 -3.08 23.47
CA ALA A 223 -15.85 -3.83 23.45
C ALA A 223 -16.72 -3.63 22.20
N ASP A 224 -16.21 -3.01 21.13
CA ASP A 224 -17.00 -2.80 19.91
C ASP A 224 -17.11 -4.10 19.11
N SER A 225 -18.29 -4.72 19.23
CA SER A 225 -18.63 -5.97 18.54
C SER A 225 -18.89 -5.79 17.04
N HIS A 226 -18.99 -4.55 16.52
CA HIS A 226 -19.30 -4.28 15.13
C HIS A 226 -18.05 -4.33 14.23
N LEU A 227 -17.41 -5.49 14.21
CA LEU A 227 -16.30 -5.77 13.33
C LEU A 227 -16.72 -5.70 11.85
N CYS A 228 -15.82 -5.18 11.04
CA CYS A 228 -15.99 -5.10 9.60
C CYS A 228 -14.64 -5.11 8.91
N PHE A 229 -14.64 -5.45 7.63
CA PHE A 229 -13.41 -5.50 6.85
C PHE A 229 -12.86 -4.08 6.66
N MET A 230 -11.58 -3.89 6.96
CA MET A 230 -10.88 -2.63 6.87
C MET A 230 -9.54 -2.82 6.18
N HIS A 231 -9.12 -1.82 5.40
CA HIS A 231 -7.76 -1.75 4.87
C HIS A 231 -6.73 -1.53 5.99
N ASN A 232 -7.09 -0.72 7.00
CA ASN A 232 -6.27 -0.36 8.17
C ASN A 232 -4.91 0.31 7.83
N ASP A 233 -4.78 0.81 6.60
CA ASP A 233 -3.64 1.60 6.13
C ASP A 233 -4.03 2.44 4.89
N PHE A 234 -5.17 3.12 4.96
CA PHE A 234 -5.70 3.92 3.84
C PHE A 234 -4.98 5.27 3.76
N SER A 235 -3.70 5.23 3.42
CA SER A 235 -2.82 6.38 3.25
C SER A 235 -2.85 6.92 1.81
N MET A 236 -2.34 8.14 1.62
CA MET A 236 -2.22 8.74 0.28
C MET A 236 -1.23 7.97 -0.61
N SER A 237 -0.18 7.37 -0.04
CA SER A 237 0.79 6.56 -0.81
C SER A 237 0.21 5.25 -1.30
N ASN A 238 -0.80 4.73 -0.61
CA ASN A 238 -1.48 3.49 -0.98
C ASN A 238 -2.67 3.73 -1.93
N THR A 239 -2.98 4.99 -2.22
CA THR A 239 -4.11 5.40 -3.07
C THR A 239 -3.61 5.76 -4.46
N ILE A 240 -4.07 5.06 -5.51
CA ILE A 240 -3.75 5.37 -6.90
C ILE A 240 -4.90 6.14 -7.53
N VAL A 241 -4.59 7.23 -8.22
CA VAL A 241 -5.55 8.11 -8.88
C VAL A 241 -5.25 8.30 -10.36
N ASP A 242 -6.31 8.59 -11.11
CA ASP A 242 -6.26 8.95 -12.53
C ASP A 242 -7.51 9.78 -12.85
N GLN A 243 -7.36 10.90 -13.56
CA GLN A 243 -8.46 11.77 -14.02
C GLN A 243 -9.52 12.07 -12.93
N ASP A 244 -9.11 12.68 -11.81
CA ASP A 244 -9.98 13.02 -10.66
C ASP A 244 -10.70 11.83 -10.00
N LYS A 245 -10.27 10.59 -10.27
CA LYS A 245 -10.83 9.38 -9.68
C LYS A 245 -9.80 8.58 -8.91
N ILE A 246 -10.22 8.02 -7.78
CA ILE A 246 -9.45 6.94 -7.15
C ILE A 246 -9.58 5.71 -8.05
N ALA A 247 -8.49 5.38 -8.72
CA ALA A 247 -8.39 4.30 -9.70
C ALA A 247 -7.99 2.97 -9.06
N GLY A 248 -7.33 2.99 -7.89
CA GLY A 248 -6.98 1.78 -7.16
C GLY A 248 -6.51 2.01 -5.74
N LEU A 249 -6.47 0.93 -4.96
CA LEU A 249 -5.99 0.89 -3.58
C LEU A 249 -5.06 -0.32 -3.42
N VAL A 250 -3.85 -0.09 -2.91
CA VAL A 250 -2.77 -1.08 -2.81
C VAL A 250 -2.30 -1.26 -1.36
N ASP A 251 -1.42 -2.24 -1.12
CA ASP A 251 -0.79 -2.49 0.18
C ASP A 251 -1.78 -2.97 1.26
N TRP A 252 -2.43 -4.10 0.97
CA TRP A 252 -3.47 -4.68 1.82
C TRP A 252 -2.90 -5.54 2.96
N GLU A 253 -1.60 -5.49 3.21
CA GLU A 253 -0.95 -6.30 4.25
C GLU A 253 -1.50 -6.02 5.65
N MET A 254 -2.00 -4.80 5.91
CA MET A 254 -2.59 -4.40 7.19
C MET A 254 -4.07 -4.71 7.34
N ALA A 255 -4.72 -5.25 6.30
CA ALA A 255 -6.16 -5.43 6.28
C ALA A 255 -6.63 -6.51 7.26
N GLY A 256 -7.83 -6.33 7.79
CA GLY A 256 -8.41 -7.25 8.77
C GLY A 256 -9.84 -6.89 9.13
N TYR A 257 -10.39 -7.62 10.09
CA TYR A 257 -11.70 -7.34 10.68
C TYR A 257 -11.49 -6.54 11.95
N PHE A 258 -11.77 -5.24 11.87
CA PHE A 258 -11.64 -4.29 12.96
C PHE A 258 -12.91 -3.47 13.10
N SER A 259 -13.16 -2.91 14.28
CA SER A 259 -14.23 -1.92 14.42
C SER A 259 -13.88 -0.66 13.62
N TYR A 260 -14.89 0.06 13.14
CA TYR A 260 -14.66 1.33 12.43
C TYR A 260 -13.97 2.36 13.33
N LYS A 261 -14.33 2.39 14.62
CA LYS A 261 -13.71 3.27 15.61
C LYS A 261 -12.22 2.95 15.81
N THR A 262 -11.89 1.67 15.95
CA THR A 262 -10.50 1.21 16.13
C THR A 262 -9.65 1.55 14.91
N ALA A 263 -10.15 1.26 13.70
CA ALA A 263 -9.43 1.61 12.47
C ALA A 263 -9.26 3.14 12.31
N ALA A 264 -10.26 3.94 12.69
CA ALA A 264 -10.16 5.39 12.71
C ALA A 264 -9.10 5.90 13.70
N GLU A 265 -9.02 5.28 14.87
CA GLU A 265 -8.04 5.61 15.89
C GLU A 265 -6.61 5.27 15.43
N VAL A 266 -6.39 4.10 14.81
CA VAL A 266 -5.11 3.74 14.18
C VAL A 266 -4.76 4.73 13.07
N HIS A 267 -5.73 5.11 12.23
CA HIS A 267 -5.50 6.06 11.15
C HIS A 267 -5.00 7.40 11.68
N VAL A 268 -5.65 7.96 12.69
CA VAL A 268 -5.28 9.25 13.31
C VAL A 268 -3.98 9.17 14.09
N LYS A 269 -3.79 8.11 14.91
CA LYS A 269 -2.66 8.02 15.85
C LYS A 269 -1.39 7.45 15.23
N ILE A 270 -1.48 6.63 14.18
CA ILE A 270 -0.34 5.89 13.65
C ILE A 270 -0.10 6.21 12.17
N ARG A 271 -1.14 6.28 11.34
CA ARG A 271 -1.00 6.47 9.87
C ARG A 271 -0.97 7.92 9.41
N SER A 272 -1.30 8.84 10.30
CA SER A 272 -1.43 10.25 9.99
C SER A 272 -0.29 11.08 10.59
N PRO A 273 0.19 12.12 9.89
CA PRO A 273 1.10 13.09 10.47
C PRO A 273 0.45 13.79 11.67
N LYS A 274 1.25 14.09 12.69
CA LYS A 274 0.81 14.78 13.91
C LYS A 274 1.48 16.15 14.00
N ARG A 275 0.78 17.13 14.58
CA ARG A 275 1.32 18.51 14.76
C ARG A 275 2.62 18.49 15.54
N GLU A 276 2.70 17.64 16.56
CA GLU A 276 3.84 17.52 17.45
C GLU A 276 5.12 17.11 16.69
N ASN A 277 4.98 16.35 15.59
CA ASN A 277 6.10 15.93 14.75
C ASN A 277 6.76 17.11 14.03
N TYR A 278 6.04 18.23 13.87
CA TYR A 278 6.49 19.41 13.13
C TYR A 278 6.66 20.65 14.00
N ALA A 279 6.46 20.53 15.31
CA ALA A 279 6.51 21.67 16.24
C ALA A 279 7.84 22.44 16.18
N ALA A 280 8.94 21.77 15.83
CA ALA A 280 10.27 22.37 15.69
C ALA A 280 10.49 23.12 14.36
N LEU A 281 9.64 22.95 13.35
CA LEU A 281 9.86 23.44 11.99
C LEU A 281 9.22 24.81 11.70
N ASN A 282 8.47 25.38 12.66
CA ASN A 282 7.77 26.68 12.54
C ASN A 282 7.04 26.86 11.20
N LEU A 283 6.30 25.83 10.80
CA LEU A 283 5.60 25.79 9.51
C LEU A 283 4.35 26.68 9.53
N PRO A 284 3.99 27.30 8.40
CA PRO A 284 2.71 28.01 8.26
C PRO A 284 1.50 27.13 8.58
N GLU A 285 0.45 27.72 9.16
CA GLU A 285 -0.73 26.97 9.60
C GLU A 285 -1.49 26.33 8.43
N ASP A 286 -1.60 27.01 7.31
CA ASP A 286 -2.20 26.49 6.07
C ASP A 286 -1.44 25.27 5.53
N PHE A 287 -0.10 25.28 5.63
CA PHE A 287 0.73 24.13 5.27
C PHE A 287 0.52 22.94 6.23
N LEU A 288 0.42 23.22 7.54
CA LEU A 288 0.12 22.19 8.54
C LEU A 288 -1.27 21.57 8.30
N GLU A 289 -2.28 22.40 8.04
CA GLU A 289 -3.63 21.95 7.71
C GLU A 289 -3.65 21.06 6.47
N ASP A 290 -2.88 21.39 5.42
CA ASP A 290 -2.76 20.57 4.23
C ASP A 290 -2.10 19.21 4.51
N LEU A 291 -1.04 19.18 5.33
CA LEU A 291 -0.38 17.94 5.75
C LEU A 291 -1.31 17.01 6.53
N MET A 292 -2.16 17.58 7.38
CA MET A 292 -3.13 16.84 8.20
C MET A 292 -4.47 16.62 7.49
N PHE A 293 -4.60 17.10 6.25
CA PHE A 293 -5.88 17.05 5.54
C PHE A 293 -6.38 15.61 5.42
N TRP A 294 -5.51 14.64 5.14
CA TRP A 294 -5.91 13.24 5.00
C TRP A 294 -6.20 12.51 6.34
N SER A 295 -5.95 13.15 7.49
CA SER A 295 -6.06 12.49 8.79
C SER A 295 -7.49 12.20 9.22
N ASN A 296 -8.50 12.82 8.60
CA ASN A 296 -9.90 12.73 8.99
C ASN A 296 -10.81 12.03 7.96
N ILE A 297 -10.28 11.12 7.13
CA ILE A 297 -11.10 10.33 6.20
C ILE A 297 -12.11 9.41 6.89
N TYR A 298 -11.95 9.15 8.20
CA TYR A 298 -12.88 8.37 9.00
C TYR A 298 -13.96 9.21 9.70
N ALA A 299 -13.86 10.54 9.67
CA ALA A 299 -14.81 11.45 10.30
C ALA A 299 -16.19 11.43 9.61
#